data_AF-F3ZU44-F1
#
_entry.id   AF-F3ZU44-F1
#
_cell.length_a   1.000
_cell.length_b   1.000
_cell.length_c   1.000
_cell.angle_alpha   90.00
_cell.angle_beta   90.00
_cell.angle_gamma   90.00
#
_symmetry.space_group_name_H-M   'P 1'
#
loop_
_entity.id
_entity.type
_entity.pdbx_description
1 polymer ?
#
loop_
_entity_poly.entity_id
_entity_poly.type
_entity_poly.pdbx_seq_one_letter_code
_entity_poly.pdbx_strand_id
1 'polypeptide(L)'
;MRRNNAEKVGDILRRFLRQESLESPLNEQRLLDLWPKVLGPTMARYTRKIYIHNQILYVHLTSAALRQELMMGRELLVRKLNQEVGANVITNIIFR
;
A
#
# COMPACT_ATOMS: atom_id res chain seq x y z
N MET A 1 -15.83 -20.55 -39.07
CA MET A 1 -15.17 -20.87 -37.78
C MET A 1 -14.28 -19.72 -37.35
N ARG A 2 -14.69 -18.91 -36.37
CA ARG A 2 -13.88 -17.87 -35.71
C ARG A 2 -14.33 -17.73 -34.24
N ARG A 3 -13.92 -18.65 -33.36
CA ARG A 3 -14.19 -18.58 -31.91
C ARG A 3 -12.96 -18.74 -31.02
N ASN A 4 -11.77 -19.02 -31.57
CA ASN A 4 -10.61 -19.43 -30.77
C ASN A 4 -9.75 -18.30 -30.17
N ASN A 5 -9.85 -17.06 -30.67
CA ASN A 5 -9.01 -15.95 -30.17
C ASN A 5 -9.62 -15.20 -28.99
N ALA A 6 -10.96 -15.10 -28.92
CA ALA A 6 -11.64 -14.38 -27.85
C ALA A 6 -11.55 -15.12 -26.49
N GLU A 7 -11.60 -16.45 -26.50
CA GLU A 7 -11.40 -17.27 -25.29
C GLU A 7 -9.99 -17.10 -24.71
N LYS A 8 -8.96 -17.06 -25.55
CA LYS A 8 -7.56 -16.85 -25.11
C LYS A 8 -7.36 -15.50 -24.44
N VAL A 9 -7.94 -14.42 -24.98
CA VAL A 9 -7.85 -13.08 -24.39
C VAL A 9 -8.63 -13.03 -23.07
N GLY A 10 -9.82 -13.62 -23.01
CA GLY A 10 -10.61 -13.69 -21.77
C GLY A 10 -9.90 -14.45 -20.65
N ASP A 11 -9.19 -15.53 -20.97
CA ASP A 11 -8.41 -16.30 -19.99
C ASP A 11 -7.15 -15.61 -19.52
N ILE A 12 -6.49 -14.84 -20.39
CA ILE A 12 -5.35 -13.99 -20.02
C ILE A 12 -5.83 -12.86 -19.11
N LEU A 13 -6.91 -12.17 -19.47
CA LEU A 13 -7.49 -11.11 -18.63
C LEU A 13 -7.95 -11.65 -17.28
N ARG A 14 -8.60 -12.82 -17.23
CA ARG A 14 -9.02 -13.46 -15.97
C ARG A 14 -7.83 -13.92 -15.12
N ARG A 15 -6.71 -14.33 -15.73
CA ARG A 15 -5.49 -14.68 -15.00
C ARG A 15 -4.79 -13.43 -14.49
N PHE A 16 -4.69 -12.40 -15.33
CA PHE A 16 -4.11 -11.12 -14.97
C PHE A 16 -4.89 -10.44 -13.84
N LEU A 17 -6.22 -10.33 -13.96
CA LEU A 17 -7.08 -9.79 -12.89
C LEU A 17 -6.98 -10.61 -11.60
N ARG A 18 -6.91 -11.95 -11.69
CA ARG A 18 -6.72 -12.80 -10.50
C ARG A 18 -5.34 -12.61 -9.88
N GLN A 19 -4.31 -12.56 -10.69
CA GLN A 19 -2.93 -12.35 -10.24
C GLN A 19 -2.78 -10.97 -9.60
N GLU A 20 -3.21 -9.90 -10.25
CA GLU A 20 -3.25 -8.54 -9.71
C GLU A 20 -4.08 -8.47 -8.42
N SER A 21 -5.24 -9.15 -8.38
CA SER A 21 -6.09 -9.20 -7.18
C SER A 21 -5.49 -9.98 -6.01
N LEU A 22 -4.47 -10.82 -6.25
CA LEU A 22 -3.75 -11.57 -5.20
C LEU A 22 -2.44 -10.87 -4.83
N GLU A 23 -1.76 -10.27 -5.81
CA GLU A 23 -0.55 -9.46 -5.60
C GLU A 23 -0.86 -8.18 -4.83
N SER A 24 -2.00 -7.54 -5.09
CA SER A 24 -2.40 -6.31 -4.39
C SER A 24 -2.59 -6.51 -2.87
N PRO A 25 -3.43 -7.44 -2.37
CA PRO A 25 -3.58 -7.67 -0.93
C PRO A 25 -2.29 -8.14 -0.24
N LEU A 26 -1.48 -8.94 -0.93
CA LEU A 26 -0.19 -9.40 -0.38
C LEU A 26 0.81 -8.25 -0.24
N ASN A 27 0.88 -7.38 -1.25
CA ASN A 27 1.75 -6.21 -1.25
C ASN A 27 1.25 -5.16 -0.25
N GLU A 28 -0.06 -4.99 -0.09
CA GLU A 28 -0.65 -4.17 0.98
C GLU A 28 -0.23 -4.69 2.36
N GLN A 29 -0.36 -5.99 2.62
CA GLN A 29 0.06 -6.57 3.89
C GLN A 29 1.57 -6.38 4.16
N ARG A 30 2.41 -6.61 3.14
CA ARG A 30 3.86 -6.35 3.24
C ARG A 30 4.15 -4.89 3.56
N LEU A 31 3.42 -3.95 2.95
CA LEU A 31 3.56 -2.52 3.22
C LEU A 31 3.23 -2.18 4.68
N LEU A 32 2.16 -2.78 5.22
CA LEU A 32 1.78 -2.61 6.63
C LEU A 32 2.87 -3.14 7.58
N ASP A 33 3.48 -4.29 7.26
CA ASP A 33 4.58 -4.87 8.04
C ASP A 33 5.88 -4.06 7.96
N LEU A 34 6.09 -3.31 6.87
CA LEU A 34 7.23 -2.42 6.68
C LEU A 34 7.08 -1.10 7.44
N TRP A 35 5.86 -0.64 7.72
CA TRP A 35 5.59 0.61 8.44
C TRP A 35 6.44 0.80 9.72
N PRO A 36 6.45 -0.14 10.70
CA PRO A 36 7.27 0.00 11.90
C PRO A 36 8.77 -0.08 11.63
N LYS A 37 9.20 -0.75 10.56
CA LYS A 37 10.62 -0.87 10.17
C LYS A 37 11.14 0.44 9.56
N VAL A 38 10.32 1.10 8.74
CA VAL A 38 10.69 2.35 8.05
C VAL A 38 10.74 3.54 9.01
N LEU A 39 9.84 3.60 9.98
CA LEU A 39 9.72 4.72 10.94
C LEU A 39 10.41 4.47 12.29
N GLY A 40 10.80 3.23 12.56
CA GLY A 40 11.41 2.84 13.80
C GLY A 40 10.41 2.58 14.95
N PRO A 41 10.88 1.89 16.01
CA PRO A 41 10.02 1.38 17.09
C PRO A 41 9.33 2.48 17.89
N THR A 42 9.93 3.67 17.98
CA THR A 42 9.39 4.81 18.74
C THR A 42 8.11 5.37 18.12
N MET A 43 8.04 5.46 16.79
CA MET A 43 6.87 6.02 16.08
C MET A 43 5.71 5.02 16.01
N ALA A 44 6.02 3.72 15.97
CA ALA A 44 5.02 2.66 16.04
C ALA A 44 4.18 2.74 17.33
N ARG A 45 4.76 3.14 18.47
CA ARG A 45 4.03 3.32 19.75
C ARG A 45 2.90 4.34 19.65
N TYR A 46 3.02 5.33 18.78
CA TYR A 46 2.02 6.38 18.60
C TYR A 46 0.96 6.03 17.55
N THR A 47 1.13 4.93 16.80
CA THR A 47 0.19 4.47 15.77
C THR A 47 -0.85 3.56 16.39
N ARG A 48 -2.12 3.98 16.44
CA ARG A 48 -3.24 3.18 16.97
C ARG A 48 -3.82 2.20 15.95
N LYS A 49 -3.86 2.63 14.69
CA LYS A 49 -4.49 1.87 13.61
C LYS A 49 -3.81 2.23 12.30
N ILE A 50 -3.57 1.23 11.48
CA ILE A 50 -3.04 1.39 10.13
C ILE A 50 -3.77 0.43 9.19
N TYR A 51 -4.15 0.92 8.03
CA TYR A 51 -4.80 0.11 6.99
C TYR A 51 -4.69 0.80 5.64
N ILE A 52 -4.80 0.02 4.56
CA ILE A 52 -4.86 0.54 3.19
C ILE A 52 -6.30 0.43 2.68
N HIS A 53 -6.75 1.46 1.98
CA HIS A 53 -8.02 1.44 1.26
C HIS A 53 -7.93 2.30 0.02
N ASN A 54 -8.30 1.77 -1.14
CA ASN A 54 -8.21 2.44 -2.44
C ASN A 54 -6.82 3.06 -2.70
N GLN A 55 -5.75 2.29 -2.47
CA GLN A 55 -4.36 2.74 -2.61
C GLN A 55 -3.99 3.95 -1.72
N ILE A 56 -4.72 4.19 -0.63
CA ILE A 56 -4.41 5.21 0.36
C ILE A 56 -4.10 4.53 1.68
N LEU A 57 -2.93 4.82 2.25
CA LEU A 57 -2.57 4.39 3.59
C LEU A 57 -3.20 5.31 4.63
N TYR A 58 -4.03 4.77 5.50
CA TYR A 58 -4.62 5.48 6.63
C TYR A 58 -3.83 5.16 7.88
N VAL A 59 -3.35 6.19 8.55
CA VAL A 59 -2.55 6.08 9.77
C VAL A 59 -3.19 6.90 10.86
N HIS A 60 -3.67 6.24 11.91
CA HIS A 60 -4.20 6.90 13.10
C HIS A 60 -3.10 7.10 14.12
N LEU A 61 -2.78 8.35 14.41
CA LEU A 61 -1.70 8.76 15.31
C LEU A 61 -2.27 9.39 16.57
N THR A 62 -1.57 9.18 17.68
CA THR A 62 -1.92 9.78 18.98
C THR A 62 -1.20 11.09 19.25
N SER A 63 -0.04 11.31 18.61
CA SER A 63 0.77 12.52 18.78
C SER A 63 0.50 13.52 17.66
N ALA A 64 0.06 14.71 18.03
CA ALA A 64 -0.17 15.81 17.08
C ALA A 64 1.14 16.32 16.47
N ALA A 65 2.23 16.36 17.24
CA ALA A 65 3.55 16.77 16.76
C ALA A 65 4.08 15.78 15.71
N LEU A 66 3.98 14.48 15.99
CA LEU A 66 4.38 13.43 15.05
C LEU A 66 3.55 13.49 13.76
N ARG A 67 2.25 13.74 13.87
CA ARG A 67 1.38 13.90 12.70
C ARG A 67 1.86 15.03 11.80
N GLN A 68 2.25 16.17 12.35
CA GLN A 68 2.78 17.30 11.57
C GLN A 68 4.10 16.94 10.88
N GLU A 69 5.03 16.32 11.60
CA GLU A 69 6.30 15.86 11.04
C GLU A 69 6.11 14.90 9.86
N LEU A 70 5.24 13.90 10.03
CA LEU A 70 4.94 12.92 8.98
C LEU A 70 4.17 13.53 7.80
N MET A 71 3.33 14.54 8.04
CA MET A 71 2.68 15.29 6.96
C MET A 71 3.69 16.02 6.08
N MET A 72 4.72 16.65 6.68
CA MET A 72 5.80 17.29 5.93
C MET A 72 6.62 16.28 5.12
N GLY A 73 6.86 15.09 5.67
CA GLY A 73 7.60 13.99 5.02
C GLY A 73 6.77 13.05 4.15
N ARG A 74 5.50 13.34 3.91
CA ARG A 74 4.53 12.39 3.33
C ARG A 74 4.96 11.80 2.00
N GLU A 75 5.40 12.63 1.06
CA GLU A 75 5.78 12.17 -0.27
C GLU A 75 7.00 11.25 -0.25
N LEU A 76 7.97 11.56 0.61
CA LEU A 76 9.15 10.72 0.80
C LEU A 76 8.75 9.36 1.39
N LEU A 77 7.82 9.36 2.34
CA LEU A 77 7.30 8.12 2.94
C LEU A 77 6.56 7.26 1.93
N VAL A 78 5.69 7.83 1.10
CA VAL A 78 5.02 7.10 0.01
C VAL A 78 6.05 6.42 -0.90
N ARG A 79 7.05 7.18 -1.36
CA ARG A 79 8.10 6.65 -2.23
C ARG A 79 8.89 5.53 -1.55
N LYS A 80 9.34 5.75 -0.31
CA LYS A 80 10.14 4.77 0.43
C LYS A 80 9.35 3.48 0.70
N LEU A 81 8.09 3.57 1.12
CA LEU A 81 7.25 2.40 1.39
C LEU A 81 7.01 1.57 0.13
N ASN A 82 6.68 2.20 -1.00
CA ASN A 82 6.52 1.50 -2.27
C ASN A 82 7.85 0.89 -2.77
N GLN A 83 8.97 1.59 -2.60
CA GLN A 83 10.30 1.09 -2.97
C GLN A 83 10.68 -0.17 -2.18
N GLU A 84 10.44 -0.20 -0.87
CA GLU A 84 10.71 -1.36 -0.02
C GLU A 84 9.83 -2.57 -0.35
N VAL A 85 8.59 -2.33 -0.80
CA VAL A 85 7.71 -3.41 -1.29
C VAL A 85 8.10 -3.88 -2.70
N GLY A 86 8.72 -3.01 -3.50
CA GLY A 86 9.04 -3.25 -4.90
C GLY A 86 7.84 -3.09 -5.84
N ALA A 87 6.75 -2.46 -5.38
CA ALA A 87 5.53 -2.24 -6.15
C ALA A 87 4.88 -0.90 -5.77
N ASN A 88 4.11 -0.32 -6.70
CA ASN A 88 3.34 0.90 -6.42
C ASN A 88 2.01 0.53 -5.75
N VAL A 89 2.02 0.43 -4.42
CA VAL A 89 0.88 -0.03 -3.60
C VAL A 89 0.01 1.14 -3.14
N ILE A 90 0.65 2.23 -2.74
CA ILE A 90 -0.05 3.43 -2.23
C ILE A 90 0.31 4.66 -3.04
N THR A 91 -0.68 5.52 -3.24
CA THR A 91 -0.52 6.82 -3.91
C THR A 91 -0.46 7.97 -2.92
N ASN A 92 -0.99 7.77 -1.70
CA ASN A 92 -1.08 8.81 -0.68
C ASN A 92 -1.13 8.21 0.74
N ILE A 93 -0.86 9.04 1.73
CA ILE A 93 -1.02 8.72 3.16
C ILE A 93 -1.92 9.78 3.80
N ILE A 94 -2.94 9.33 4.53
CA ILE A 94 -3.82 10.17 5.33
C ILE A 94 -3.53 9.91 6.80
N PHE A 95 -3.06 10.95 7.48
CA PHE A 95 -2.82 10.93 8.92
C PHE A 95 -4.03 11.47 9.67
N ARG A 96 -4.54 10.69 10.63
CA ARG A 96 -5.67 11.04 11.50
C ARG A 96 -5.22 11.15 12.94
#